data_AF-A0AAU2LEU0-F1
#
_entry.id   AF-A0AAU2LEU0-F1
#
_cell.length_a   1.000
_cell.length_b   1.000
_cell.length_c   1.000
_cell.angle_alpha   90.00
_cell.angle_beta   90.00
_cell.angle_gamma   90.00
#
_symmetry.space_group_name_H-M   'P 1'
#
loop_
_entity.id
_entity.type
_entity.pdbx_description
1 polymer ?
#
loop_
_entity_poly.entity_id
_entity_poly.type
_entity_poly.pdbx_seq_one_letter_code
_entity_poly.pdbx_strand_id
1 'polypeptide(L)'
;MGGQRDRWRPVVEVGAHVVHQGETWQVAALQGQQVYLLQENGTEKTVLLGRLFADPGFEVVGARVPEAVPQWGLFETVPPTAQQRALAWLPHIREVETGLPHAPGSRAGQTMRPEYDPARWTLAQRDAAKARELTALGFPRVTRTTVERMRLAYRRQGLWGLVDKRTVRSSSPTGRADERVVAAVLEALRRQRGRSKGTIKGLRVLTGQILDDLHGPGVVALPAPSSFYRLVNSLADPAELPGRPARTATAPAHVPAAPLVLRPGEQVQIDTTRLDIMAVLEDGSLGRPELTIAVDVATRSILAAVLRPRSTKAVGVARTWPSRRGGRSRSCRTSSTNGSPQGGRTGPTTDCATPSCPSPRSPRTRCGPR
;
A
#
# COMPACT_ATOMS: atom_id res chain seq x y z
N MET A 1 -26.81 30.88 19.89
CA MET A 1 -26.15 30.13 20.99
C MET A 1 -26.47 28.67 20.82
N GLY A 2 -25.49 27.85 20.46
CA GLY A 2 -25.64 26.43 20.19
C GLY A 2 -24.26 25.80 20.07
N GLY A 3 -23.49 25.91 21.15
CA GLY A 3 -22.15 25.32 21.22
C GLY A 3 -22.28 23.84 21.52
N GLN A 4 -22.11 23.02 20.49
CA GLN A 4 -22.01 21.57 20.60
C GLN A 4 -20.82 21.23 21.49
N ARG A 5 -21.09 20.89 22.76
CA ARG A 5 -20.09 20.38 23.69
C ARG A 5 -19.76 18.96 23.26
N ASP A 6 -18.57 18.75 22.70
CA ASP A 6 -18.00 17.41 22.56
C ASP A 6 -17.88 16.80 23.96
N ARG A 7 -18.82 15.90 24.29
CA ARG A 7 -18.76 15.05 25.49
C ARG A 7 -17.66 14.02 25.27
N TRP A 8 -16.45 14.32 25.75
CA TRP A 8 -15.41 13.32 25.94
C TRP A 8 -15.89 12.29 26.96
N ARG A 9 -15.82 11.00 26.60
CA ARG A 9 -16.20 9.89 27.48
C ARG A 9 -14.99 9.48 28.32
N PRO A 10 -15.06 9.51 29.66
CA PRO A 10 -14.01 8.97 30.50
C PRO A 10 -13.87 7.45 30.27
N VAL A 11 -12.64 6.94 30.23
CA VAL A 11 -12.34 5.51 30.02
C VAL A 11 -12.07 4.87 31.38
N VAL A 12 -12.71 3.73 31.65
CA VAL A 12 -12.51 2.92 32.86
C VAL A 12 -11.55 1.79 32.51
N GLU A 13 -10.38 1.77 33.14
CA GLU A 13 -9.34 0.74 32.96
C GLU A 13 -8.91 0.19 34.32
N VAL A 14 -8.30 -1.01 34.33
CA VAL A 14 -7.75 -1.60 35.56
C VAL A 14 -6.66 -0.69 36.13
N GLY A 15 -6.75 -0.40 37.43
CA GLY A 15 -5.90 0.54 38.15
C GLY A 15 -6.43 1.99 38.19
N ALA A 16 -7.48 2.33 37.42
CA ALA A 16 -8.12 3.64 37.49
C ALA A 16 -8.88 3.81 38.81
N HIS A 17 -8.98 5.06 39.29
CA HIS A 17 -9.81 5.39 40.45
C HIS A 17 -11.12 6.01 39.97
N VAL A 18 -12.25 5.58 40.52
CA VAL A 18 -13.59 6.03 40.15
C VAL A 18 -14.38 6.42 41.41
N VAL A 19 -15.20 7.46 41.31
CA VAL A 19 -16.20 7.79 42.32
C VAL A 19 -17.47 6.99 42.01
N HIS A 20 -18.00 6.28 43.00
CA HIS A 20 -19.26 5.56 42.91
C HIS A 20 -19.98 5.68 44.25
N GLN A 21 -21.23 6.14 44.23
CA GLN A 21 -22.05 6.42 45.42
C GLN A 21 -21.39 7.38 46.41
N GLY A 22 -20.58 8.32 45.90
CA GLY A 22 -19.88 9.33 46.71
C GLY A 22 -18.58 8.86 47.34
N GLU A 23 -18.15 7.62 47.09
CA GLU A 23 -16.90 7.04 47.60
C GLU A 23 -15.91 6.77 46.46
N THR A 24 -14.61 6.87 46.75
CA THR A 24 -13.55 6.60 45.77
C THR A 24 -13.13 5.13 45.82
N TRP A 25 -13.15 4.49 44.66
CA TRP A 25 -12.83 3.08 44.46
C TRP A 25 -11.73 2.93 43.41
N GLN A 26 -10.84 1.97 43.59
CA GLN A 26 -9.89 1.55 42.55
C GLN A 26 -10.49 0.39 41.74
N VAL A 27 -10.36 0.44 40.42
CA VAL A 27 -10.75 -0.66 39.53
C VAL A 27 -9.70 -1.76 39.61
N ALA A 28 -9.99 -2.83 40.35
CA ALA A 28 -9.08 -3.95 40.54
C ALA A 28 -9.08 -4.92 39.35
N ALA A 29 -10.23 -5.11 38.70
CA ALA A 29 -10.36 -5.95 37.51
C ALA A 29 -11.60 -5.59 36.67
N LEU A 30 -11.55 -5.95 35.39
CA LEU A 30 -12.67 -5.87 34.45
C LEU A 30 -12.86 -7.26 33.82
N GLN A 31 -14.03 -7.86 34.01
CA GLN A 31 -14.36 -9.16 33.42
C GLN A 31 -15.71 -9.08 32.73
N GLY A 32 -15.70 -9.09 31.40
CA GLY A 32 -16.92 -8.91 30.60
C GLY A 32 -17.60 -7.56 30.92
N GLN A 33 -18.83 -7.61 31.46
CA GLN A 33 -19.58 -6.42 31.88
C GLN A 33 -19.48 -6.15 33.40
N GLN A 34 -18.66 -6.88 34.14
CA GLN A 34 -18.47 -6.70 35.57
C GLN A 34 -17.18 -5.94 35.86
N VAL A 35 -17.28 -4.99 36.79
CA VAL A 35 -16.17 -4.19 37.33
C VAL A 35 -15.98 -4.61 38.77
N TYR A 36 -14.75 -5.00 39.12
CA TYR A 36 -14.35 -5.27 40.48
C TYR A 36 -13.69 -4.02 41.04
N LEU A 37 -14.27 -3.48 42.10
CA LEU A 37 -13.85 -2.27 42.78
C LEU A 37 -13.24 -2.64 44.12
N LEU A 38 -12.11 -2.01 44.45
CA LEU A 38 -11.38 -2.19 45.70
C LEU A 38 -11.15 -0.82 46.34
N GLN A 39 -11.37 -0.72 47.64
CA GLN A 39 -11.08 0.47 48.43
C GLN A 39 -9.80 0.25 49.26
N GLU A 40 -9.11 1.31 49.66
CA GLU A 40 -7.84 1.21 50.43
C GLU A 40 -7.98 0.46 51.76
N ASN A 41 -9.18 0.41 52.34
CA ASN A 41 -9.51 -0.36 53.54
C ASN A 41 -9.68 -1.87 53.28
N GLY A 42 -9.47 -2.34 52.05
CA GLY A 42 -9.63 -3.74 51.64
C GLY A 42 -11.07 -4.15 51.31
N THR A 43 -12.01 -3.21 51.29
CA THR A 43 -13.40 -3.50 50.91
C THR A 43 -13.49 -3.75 49.41
N GLU A 44 -14.07 -4.88 49.02
CA GLU A 44 -14.29 -5.26 47.64
C GLU A 44 -15.77 -5.15 47.25
N LYS A 45 -16.04 -4.71 46.02
CA LYS A 45 -17.40 -4.58 45.49
C LYS A 45 -17.43 -4.89 44.01
N THR A 46 -18.34 -5.77 43.59
CA THR A 46 -18.54 -6.08 42.16
C THR A 46 -19.79 -5.37 41.65
N VAL A 47 -19.64 -4.58 40.58
CA VAL A 47 -20.73 -3.78 39.98
C VAL A 47 -20.78 -4.03 38.48
N LEU A 48 -21.99 -4.06 37.90
CA LEU A 48 -22.14 -4.06 36.45
C LEU A 48 -21.71 -2.72 35.87
N LEU A 49 -20.90 -2.74 34.80
CA LEU A 49 -20.36 -1.56 34.13
C LEU A 49 -21.47 -0.57 33.71
N GLY A 50 -22.60 -1.08 33.19
CA GLY A 50 -23.74 -0.25 32.84
C GLY A 50 -24.41 0.44 34.04
N ARG A 51 -24.37 -0.18 35.23
CA ARG A 51 -24.91 0.40 36.46
C ARG A 51 -23.94 1.38 37.12
N LEU A 52 -22.64 1.12 37.01
CA LEU A 52 -21.58 2.05 37.39
C LEU A 52 -21.69 3.36 36.59
N PHE A 53 -21.87 3.27 35.27
CA PHE A 53 -22.05 4.46 34.42
C PHE A 53 -23.39 5.18 34.58
N ALA A 54 -24.41 4.49 35.10
CA ALA A 54 -25.71 5.08 35.36
C ALA A 54 -25.78 5.82 36.71
N ASP A 55 -24.74 5.70 37.55
CA ASP A 55 -24.66 6.43 38.81
C ASP A 55 -24.47 7.94 38.55
N PRO A 56 -25.36 8.81 39.06
CA PRO A 56 -25.23 10.26 38.92
C PRO A 56 -23.91 10.82 39.48
N GLY A 57 -23.32 10.14 40.47
CA GLY A 57 -22.05 10.52 41.09
C GLY A 57 -20.81 9.91 40.43
N PHE A 58 -20.95 9.25 39.29
CA PHE A 58 -19.83 8.58 38.63
C PHE A 58 -18.83 9.58 38.03
N GLU A 59 -17.59 9.52 38.49
CA GLU A 59 -16.48 10.30 37.96
C GLU A 59 -15.20 9.45 37.94
N VAL A 60 -14.37 9.55 36.89
CA VAL A 60 -13.05 8.90 36.87
C VAL A 60 -12.02 9.87 37.43
N VAL A 61 -11.53 9.59 38.64
CA VAL A 61 -10.56 10.41 39.36
C VAL A 61 -9.20 10.31 38.67
N GLY A 62 -8.67 11.44 38.23
CA GLY A 62 -7.37 11.50 37.57
C GLY A 62 -7.36 11.11 36.09
N ALA A 63 -8.50 11.20 35.40
CA ALA A 63 -8.58 11.02 33.96
C ALA A 63 -7.56 11.92 33.23
N ARG A 64 -6.40 11.36 32.88
CA ARG A 64 -5.47 11.99 31.95
C ARG A 64 -6.23 12.14 30.64
N VAL A 65 -6.21 13.35 30.09
CA VAL A 65 -6.61 13.58 28.70
C VAL A 65 -5.87 12.52 27.88
N PRO A 66 -6.57 11.63 27.15
CA PRO A 66 -5.88 10.72 26.26
C PRO A 66 -5.04 11.58 25.32
N GLU A 67 -3.72 11.39 25.35
CA GLU A 67 -2.84 11.98 24.34
C GLU A 67 -3.43 11.55 23.00
N ALA A 68 -3.82 12.52 22.17
CA ALA A 68 -4.53 12.24 20.92
C ALA A 68 -3.80 11.11 20.20
N VAL A 69 -4.51 10.01 19.92
CA VAL A 69 -3.92 8.81 19.32
C VAL A 69 -3.02 9.27 18.18
N PRO A 70 -1.70 9.05 18.26
CA PRO A 70 -0.77 9.59 17.28
C PRO A 70 -1.21 9.11 15.91
N GLN A 71 -1.46 10.03 14.99
CA GLN A 71 -1.78 9.71 13.60
C GLN A 71 -0.51 9.27 12.86
N TRP A 72 0.15 8.24 13.39
CA TRP A 72 1.48 7.81 12.98
C TRP A 72 1.50 7.38 11.51
N GLY A 73 0.48 6.64 11.09
CA GLY A 73 0.32 6.25 9.69
C GLY A 73 0.17 7.42 8.72
N LEU A 74 -0.41 8.56 9.14
CA LEU A 74 -0.44 9.76 8.30
C LEU A 74 0.90 10.48 8.30
N PHE A 75 1.58 10.54 9.44
CA PHE A 75 2.90 11.16 9.57
C PHE A 75 3.95 10.50 8.66
N GLU A 76 3.92 9.16 8.53
CA GLU A 76 4.83 8.41 7.66
C GLU A 76 4.68 8.74 6.17
N THR A 77 3.50 9.22 5.74
CA THR A 77 3.23 9.59 4.34
C THR A 77 3.72 11.00 3.97
N VAL A 78 4.15 11.80 4.96
CA VAL A 78 4.61 13.19 4.76
C VAL A 78 6.00 13.19 4.12
N PRO A 79 6.35 14.18 3.26
CA PRO A 79 7.71 14.30 2.76
C PRO A 79 8.77 14.36 3.88
N PRO A 80 9.95 13.72 3.73
CA PRO A 80 10.96 13.60 4.79
C PRO A 80 11.38 14.94 5.41
N THR A 81 11.47 16.00 4.60
CA THR A 81 11.82 17.35 5.07
C THR A 81 10.77 17.95 6.00
N ALA A 82 9.49 17.67 5.77
CA ALA A 82 8.41 18.11 6.65
C ALA A 82 8.32 17.25 7.92
N GLN A 83 8.65 15.95 7.84
CA GLN A 83 8.80 15.10 9.03
C GLN A 83 9.94 15.62 9.94
N GLN A 84 11.12 15.88 9.37
CA GLN A 84 12.27 16.42 10.10
C GLN A 84 11.94 17.73 10.81
N ARG A 85 11.23 18.64 10.14
CA ARG A 85 10.79 19.90 10.75
C ARG A 85 9.83 19.69 11.91
N ALA A 86 8.85 18.79 11.77
CA ALA A 86 7.92 18.47 12.84
C ALA A 86 8.63 17.84 14.05
N LEU A 87 9.57 16.92 13.80
CA LEU A 87 10.39 16.30 14.84
C LEU A 87 11.32 17.31 15.53
N ALA A 88 11.86 18.30 14.80
CA ALA A 88 12.65 19.37 15.40
C ALA A 88 11.84 20.24 16.37
N TRP A 89 10.53 20.40 16.13
CA TRP A 89 9.64 21.13 17.04
C TRP A 89 9.28 20.34 18.31
N LEU A 90 9.28 19.00 18.24
CA LEU A 90 8.76 18.15 19.31
C LEU A 90 9.45 18.36 20.67
N PRO A 91 10.80 18.39 20.79
CA PRO A 91 11.46 18.63 22.07
C PRO A 91 11.13 19.99 22.66
N HIS A 92 11.02 21.03 21.83
CA HIS A 92 10.74 22.39 22.28
C HIS A 92 9.31 22.54 22.80
N ILE A 93 8.34 21.90 22.16
CA ILE A 93 6.95 21.89 22.65
C ILE A 93 6.84 21.10 23.95
N ARG A 94 7.49 19.95 24.05
CA ARG A 94 7.52 19.16 25.30
C ARG A 94 8.14 19.94 26.45
N GLU A 95 9.28 20.59 26.22
CA GLU A 95 9.96 21.40 27.24
C GLU A 95 9.08 22.53 27.77
N VAL A 96 8.30 23.17 26.89
CA VAL A 96 7.36 24.22 27.28
C VAL A 96 6.18 23.66 28.09
N GLU A 97 5.71 22.45 27.79
CA GLU A 97 4.57 21.84 28.49
C GLU A 97 4.97 21.28 29.86
N THR A 98 6.03 20.48 29.88
CA THR A 98 6.41 19.64 31.03
C THR A 98 7.64 20.16 31.78
N GLY A 99 8.34 21.16 31.24
CA GLY A 99 9.66 21.59 31.74
C GLY A 99 10.81 20.69 31.29
N LEU A 100 10.51 19.58 30.62
CA LEU A 100 11.50 18.60 30.16
C LEU A 100 11.39 18.40 28.65
N PRO A 101 12.51 18.51 27.91
CA PRO A 101 12.46 18.41 26.45
C PRO A 101 12.20 16.98 25.96
N HIS A 102 12.40 15.96 26.80
CA HIS A 102 12.35 14.55 26.42
C HIS A 102 11.40 13.77 27.33
N ALA A 103 10.91 12.62 26.84
CA ALA A 103 10.01 11.77 27.62
C ALA A 103 10.72 11.18 28.85
N PRO A 104 9.98 10.89 29.93
CA PRO A 104 10.52 10.19 31.10
C PRO A 104 11.19 8.87 30.67
N GLY A 105 12.45 8.65 31.09
CA GLY A 105 13.24 7.47 30.72
C GLY A 105 14.16 7.63 29.49
N SER A 106 14.22 8.81 28.88
CA SER A 106 15.25 9.10 27.85
C SER A 106 16.67 9.08 28.45
N ARG A 107 17.64 8.56 27.68
CA ARG A 107 19.07 8.49 28.07
C ARG A 107 19.76 9.85 28.20
N ALA A 108 19.16 10.93 27.68
CA ALA A 108 19.72 12.27 27.80
C ALA A 108 19.37 12.89 29.16
N GLY A 109 20.38 13.42 29.86
CA GLY A 109 20.27 13.99 31.20
C GLY A 109 19.04 14.89 31.38
N GLN A 110 18.23 14.56 32.39
CA GLN A 110 16.98 15.23 32.75
C GLN A 110 17.28 16.51 33.54
N THR A 111 17.86 17.53 32.89
CA THR A 111 18.04 18.82 33.57
C THR A 111 16.91 19.76 33.15
N MET A 112 15.90 19.85 34.01
CA MET A 112 14.83 20.86 33.88
C MET A 112 15.46 22.24 33.97
N ARG A 113 15.29 23.06 32.92
CA ARG A 113 15.79 24.43 32.94
C ARG A 113 14.86 25.31 33.78
N PRO A 114 15.38 26.21 34.63
CA PRO A 114 14.56 27.04 35.52
C PRO A 114 13.53 27.91 34.80
N GLU A 115 13.78 28.29 33.55
CA GLU A 115 12.88 29.11 32.72
C GLU A 115 11.64 28.35 32.23
N TYR A 116 11.64 27.02 32.30
CA TYR A 116 10.56 26.15 31.82
C TYR A 116 9.86 25.38 32.95
N ASP A 117 10.24 25.64 34.20
CA ASP A 117 9.64 25.03 35.39
C ASP A 117 8.14 25.38 35.52
N PRO A 118 7.23 24.39 35.47
CA PRO A 118 5.79 24.61 35.61
C PRO A 118 5.36 25.08 37.00
N ALA A 119 6.16 24.83 38.05
CA ALA A 119 5.86 25.29 39.40
C ALA A 119 6.20 26.78 39.58
N ARG A 120 7.13 27.31 38.77
CA ARG A 120 7.64 28.69 38.90
C ARG A 120 7.07 29.65 37.87
N TRP A 121 6.75 29.18 36.65
CA TRP A 121 6.36 30.06 35.55
C TRP A 121 5.06 29.63 34.86
N THR A 122 4.25 30.62 34.51
CA THR A 122 3.02 30.40 33.73
C THR A 122 3.35 29.90 32.32
N LEU A 123 2.40 29.19 31.69
CA LEU A 123 2.57 28.71 30.31
C LEU A 123 2.88 29.85 29.32
N ALA A 124 2.27 31.01 29.50
CA ALA A 124 2.50 32.17 28.63
C ALA A 124 3.93 32.75 28.75
N GLN A 125 4.49 32.74 29.96
CA GLN A 125 5.88 33.13 30.19
C GLN A 125 6.86 32.12 29.58
N ARG A 126 6.58 30.82 29.72
CA ARG A 126 7.36 29.74 29.10
C ARG A 126 7.33 29.80 27.57
N ASP A 127 6.18 30.14 26.98
CA ASP A 127 6.05 30.38 25.54
C ASP A 127 6.93 31.54 25.06
N ALA A 128 6.94 32.63 25.82
CA ALA A 128 7.74 33.81 25.49
C ALA A 128 9.24 33.52 25.63
N ALA A 129 9.64 32.78 26.66
CA ALA A 129 11.02 32.31 26.83
C ALA A 129 11.46 31.43 25.66
N LYS A 130 10.64 30.43 25.27
CA LYS A 130 10.96 29.52 24.17
C LYS A 130 11.02 30.24 22.82
N ALA A 131 10.14 31.22 22.59
CA ALA A 131 10.17 32.02 21.37
C ALA A 131 11.48 32.82 21.22
N ARG A 132 12.00 33.39 22.32
CA ARG A 132 13.30 34.07 22.34
C ARG A 132 14.45 33.09 22.07
N GLU A 133 14.44 31.93 22.73
CA GLU A 133 15.45 30.88 22.52
C GLU A 133 15.47 30.41 21.05
N LEU A 134 14.31 30.07 20.48
CA LEU A 134 14.23 29.61 19.09
C LEU A 134 14.69 30.66 18.08
N THR A 135 14.36 31.93 18.35
CA THR A 135 14.84 33.05 17.52
C THR A 135 16.35 33.19 17.61
N ALA A 136 16.94 33.03 18.81
CA ALA A 136 18.40 33.05 19.00
C ALA A 136 19.10 31.85 18.32
N LEU A 137 18.45 30.69 18.28
CA LEU A 137 18.92 29.49 17.58
C LEU A 137 18.78 29.55 16.04
N GLY A 138 18.34 30.68 15.49
CA GLY A 138 18.26 30.90 14.04
C GLY A 138 16.98 30.39 13.38
N PHE A 139 15.94 30.05 14.15
CA PHE A 139 14.63 29.77 13.56
C PHE A 139 14.04 31.06 12.95
N PRO A 140 13.30 30.98 11.83
CA PRO A 140 12.63 32.14 11.25
C PRO A 140 11.70 32.79 12.28
N ARG A 141 11.91 34.09 12.56
CA ARG A 141 11.24 34.93 13.59
C ARG A 141 10.07 34.22 14.29
N VAL A 142 10.40 33.46 15.34
CA VAL A 142 9.41 32.71 16.12
C VAL A 142 8.85 33.64 17.18
N THR A 143 7.54 33.87 17.16
CA THR A 143 6.85 34.68 18.17
C THR A 143 6.24 33.79 19.26
N ARG A 144 5.88 34.37 20.41
CA ARG A 144 5.09 33.69 21.45
C ARG A 144 3.84 33.02 20.88
N THR A 145 3.11 33.73 20.01
CA THR A 145 1.88 33.21 19.37
C THR A 145 2.16 32.02 18.45
N THR A 146 3.35 31.95 17.84
CA THR A 146 3.78 30.80 17.04
C THR A 146 3.94 29.57 17.92
N VAL A 147 4.66 29.69 19.05
CA VAL A 147 4.88 28.59 20.01
C VAL A 147 3.55 28.12 20.60
N GLU A 148 2.70 29.07 21.01
CA GLU A 148 1.34 28.79 21.51
C GLU A 148 0.51 28.00 20.50
N ARG A 149 0.46 28.45 19.24
CA ARG A 149 -0.26 27.77 18.16
C ARG A 149 0.27 26.35 17.93
N MET A 150 1.59 26.17 17.90
CA MET A 150 2.20 24.85 17.67
C MET A 150 1.90 23.89 18.83
N ARG A 151 1.93 24.37 20.09
CA ARG A 151 1.52 23.58 21.26
C ARG A 151 0.06 23.16 21.19
N LEU A 152 -0.85 24.10 20.90
CA LEU A 152 -2.28 23.81 20.76
C LEU A 152 -2.53 22.77 19.66
N ALA A 153 -1.80 22.86 18.55
CA ALA A 153 -1.86 21.86 17.48
C ALA A 153 -1.34 20.49 17.93
N TYR A 154 -0.23 20.45 18.67
CA TYR A 154 0.31 19.22 19.26
C TYR A 154 -0.66 18.57 20.24
N ARG A 155 -1.26 19.32 21.17
CA ARG A 155 -2.27 18.77 22.10
C ARG A 155 -3.46 18.15 21.39
N ARG A 156 -3.89 18.74 20.26
CA ARG A 156 -5.07 18.28 19.52
C ARG A 156 -4.80 17.10 18.60
N GLN A 157 -3.61 17.00 18.03
CA GLN A 157 -3.33 16.09 16.89
C GLN A 157 -2.02 15.31 17.06
N GLY A 158 -1.35 15.44 18.21
CA GLY A 158 -0.03 14.89 18.45
C GLY A 158 1.00 15.45 17.45
N LEU A 159 1.95 14.60 17.05
CA LEU A 159 3.01 14.94 16.10
C LEU A 159 2.48 15.44 14.75
N TRP A 160 1.30 14.97 14.31
CA TRP A 160 0.65 15.43 13.09
C TRP A 160 0.30 16.93 13.11
N GLY A 161 -0.01 17.47 14.29
CA GLY A 161 -0.30 18.89 14.45
C GLY A 161 0.90 19.81 14.19
N LEU A 162 2.13 19.27 14.25
CA LEU A 162 3.37 20.00 14.02
C LEU A 162 3.79 20.02 12.54
N VAL A 163 3.12 19.25 11.69
CA VAL A 163 3.40 19.19 10.24
C VAL A 163 2.79 20.41 9.54
N ASP A 164 3.56 21.04 8.65
CA ASP A 164 3.02 22.08 7.77
C ASP A 164 2.05 21.45 6.76
N LYS A 165 0.75 21.59 7.00
CA LYS A 165 -0.28 21.00 6.15
C LYS A 165 -0.29 21.56 4.72
N ARG A 166 0.41 22.66 4.44
CA ARG A 166 0.60 23.17 3.07
C ARG A 166 1.49 22.24 2.24
N THR A 167 2.44 21.55 2.88
CA THR A 167 3.29 20.54 2.22
C THR A 167 2.58 19.19 2.08
N VAL A 168 1.58 18.94 2.93
CA VAL A 168 0.74 17.72 2.94
C VAL A 168 -0.45 17.83 2.00
N ARG A 169 -0.94 19.05 1.71
CA ARG A 169 -1.83 19.26 0.56
C ARG A 169 -1.04 18.91 -0.68
N SER A 170 -1.12 17.64 -1.08
CA SER A 170 -0.92 17.27 -2.47
C SER A 170 -1.74 18.28 -3.27
N SER A 171 -1.05 19.06 -4.10
CA SER A 171 -1.76 19.68 -5.22
C SER A 171 -2.51 18.52 -5.86
N SER A 172 -3.84 18.63 -6.00
CA SER A 172 -4.60 17.64 -6.77
C SER A 172 -3.75 17.22 -7.97
N PRO A 173 -3.61 15.91 -8.28
CA PRO A 173 -2.79 15.49 -9.42
C PRO A 173 -3.13 16.27 -10.71
N THR A 174 -4.37 16.75 -10.83
CA THR A 174 -4.88 17.56 -11.94
C THR A 174 -4.82 19.07 -11.72
N GLY A 175 -4.41 19.55 -10.55
CA GLY A 175 -4.34 20.96 -10.19
C GLY A 175 -5.71 21.63 -10.21
N ARG A 176 -5.81 22.76 -10.93
CA ARG A 176 -7.05 23.51 -11.20
C ARG A 176 -7.62 23.22 -12.60
N ALA A 177 -7.28 22.07 -13.19
CA ALA A 177 -7.81 21.68 -14.50
C ALA A 177 -9.32 21.43 -14.43
N ASP A 178 -10.05 21.86 -15.46
CA ASP A 178 -11.48 21.58 -15.61
C ASP A 178 -11.70 20.05 -15.67
N GLU A 179 -12.66 19.54 -14.91
CA GLU A 179 -12.97 18.11 -14.82
C GLU A 179 -13.34 17.51 -16.18
N ARG A 180 -13.97 18.29 -17.06
CA ARG A 180 -14.30 17.86 -18.43
C ARG A 180 -13.06 17.63 -19.27
N VAL A 181 -12.05 18.48 -19.09
CA VAL A 181 -10.74 18.32 -19.74
C VAL A 181 -10.02 17.09 -19.20
N VAL A 182 -10.05 16.87 -17.88
CA VAL A 182 -9.48 15.66 -17.26
C VAL A 182 -10.11 14.40 -17.84
N ALA A 183 -11.45 14.35 -17.91
CA ALA A 183 -12.18 13.23 -18.47
C ALA A 183 -11.81 12.99 -19.96
N ALA A 184 -11.74 14.05 -20.75
CA ALA A 184 -11.36 13.96 -22.16
C ALA A 184 -9.91 13.47 -22.36
N VAL A 185 -8.96 13.88 -21.50
CA VAL A 185 -7.57 13.40 -21.53
C VAL A 185 -7.49 11.91 -21.20
N LEU A 186 -8.22 11.46 -20.16
CA LEU A 186 -8.27 10.04 -19.79
C LEU A 186 -8.86 9.19 -20.91
N GLU A 187 -9.92 9.68 -21.57
CA GLU A 187 -10.52 9.02 -22.72
C GLU A 187 -9.57 8.98 -23.93
N ALA A 188 -8.86 10.08 -24.21
CA ALA A 188 -7.85 10.13 -25.26
C ALA A 188 -6.71 9.12 -25.00
N LEU A 189 -6.22 9.03 -23.77
CA LEU A 189 -5.21 8.04 -23.35
C LEU A 189 -5.74 6.60 -23.53
N ARG A 190 -6.99 6.34 -23.13
CA ARG A 190 -7.63 5.04 -23.29
C ARG A 190 -7.74 4.62 -24.75
N ARG A 191 -8.14 5.53 -25.66
CA ARG A 191 -8.21 5.28 -27.11
C ARG A 191 -6.85 4.99 -27.74
N GLN A 192 -5.78 5.43 -27.10
CA GLN A 192 -4.41 5.29 -27.59
C GLN A 192 -3.72 4.01 -27.08
N ARG A 193 -4.27 3.34 -26.04
CA ARG A 193 -3.79 2.02 -25.59
C ARG A 193 -3.91 0.99 -26.71
N GLY A 194 -2.82 0.24 -26.95
CA GLY A 194 -2.78 -0.82 -27.97
C GLY A 194 -2.57 -0.36 -29.42
N ARG A 195 -2.49 0.95 -29.68
CA ARG A 195 -2.07 1.51 -30.97
C ARG A 195 -0.60 1.95 -30.90
N SER A 196 0.08 2.06 -32.05
CA SER A 196 1.45 2.60 -32.11
C SER A 196 1.54 3.91 -31.32
N LYS A 197 2.51 4.01 -30.41
CA LYS A 197 2.63 5.10 -29.42
C LYS A 197 2.66 6.46 -30.13
N GLY A 198 1.51 7.13 -30.22
CA GLY A 198 1.43 8.47 -30.81
C GLY A 198 2.19 9.51 -29.99
N THR A 199 2.23 10.75 -30.47
CA THR A 199 2.89 11.86 -29.75
C THR A 199 1.92 12.55 -28.79
N ILE A 200 2.44 13.23 -27.76
CA ILE A 200 1.60 14.05 -26.87
C ILE A 200 0.90 15.17 -27.65
N LYS A 201 1.50 15.66 -28.74
CA LYS A 201 0.85 16.62 -29.66
C LYS A 201 -0.40 16.01 -30.31
N GLY A 202 -0.32 14.76 -30.75
CA GLY A 202 -1.48 14.02 -31.28
C GLY A 202 -2.55 13.77 -30.21
N LEU A 203 -2.14 13.42 -28.99
CA LEU A 203 -3.05 13.27 -27.85
C LEU A 203 -3.82 14.58 -27.56
N ARG A 204 -3.16 15.74 -27.69
CA ARG A 204 -3.78 17.06 -27.52
C ARG A 204 -4.86 17.34 -28.56
N VAL A 205 -4.61 16.99 -29.82
CA VAL A 205 -5.61 17.12 -30.90
C VAL A 205 -6.81 16.21 -30.64
N LEU A 206 -6.56 14.94 -30.30
CA LEU A 206 -7.61 13.97 -29.98
C LEU A 206 -8.44 14.41 -28.76
N THR A 207 -7.81 14.99 -27.74
CA THR A 207 -8.51 15.55 -26.58
C THR A 207 -9.45 16.68 -27.00
N GLY A 208 -9.02 17.56 -27.92
CA GLY A 208 -9.86 18.63 -28.46
C GLY A 208 -11.07 18.09 -29.20
N GLN A 209 -10.87 17.09 -30.05
CA GLN A 209 -11.97 16.42 -30.75
C GLN A 209 -12.98 15.81 -29.78
N ILE A 210 -12.52 15.12 -28.73
CA ILE A 210 -13.40 14.55 -27.70
C ILE A 210 -14.19 15.64 -26.96
N LEU A 211 -13.57 16.78 -26.66
CA LEU A 211 -14.24 17.90 -26.02
C LEU A 211 -15.31 18.52 -26.92
N ASP A 212 -14.98 18.74 -28.19
CA ASP A 212 -15.90 19.29 -29.18
C ASP A 212 -17.08 18.32 -29.44
N ASP A 213 -16.81 17.01 -29.51
CA ASP A 213 -17.83 15.97 -29.71
C ASP A 213 -18.82 15.88 -28.52
N LEU A 214 -18.32 16.02 -27.28
CA LEU A 214 -19.14 15.85 -26.06
C LEU A 214 -19.86 17.12 -25.61
N HIS A 215 -19.27 18.29 -25.86
CA HIS A 215 -19.74 19.55 -25.29
C HIS A 215 -20.08 20.60 -26.34
N GLY A 216 -19.83 20.33 -27.62
CA GLY A 216 -19.97 21.28 -28.71
C GLY A 216 -18.67 22.07 -28.97
N PRO A 217 -18.49 22.55 -30.21
CA PRO A 217 -17.24 23.15 -30.65
C PRO A 217 -16.91 24.40 -29.82
N GLY A 218 -15.73 24.39 -29.18
CA GLY A 218 -15.21 25.55 -28.44
C GLY A 218 -15.89 25.85 -27.09
N VAL A 219 -16.82 25.00 -26.63
CA VAL A 219 -17.50 25.18 -25.34
C VAL A 219 -16.56 24.95 -24.16
N VAL A 220 -15.62 24.01 -24.29
CA VAL A 220 -14.58 23.75 -23.30
C VAL A 220 -13.22 24.09 -23.88
N ALA A 221 -12.61 25.15 -23.37
CA ALA A 221 -11.30 25.60 -23.83
C ALA A 221 -10.20 24.60 -23.44
N LEU A 222 -9.40 24.20 -24.43
CA LEU A 222 -8.28 23.31 -24.20
C LEU A 222 -7.14 24.06 -23.49
N PRO A 223 -6.48 23.47 -22.46
CA PRO A 223 -5.41 24.14 -21.77
C PRO A 223 -4.25 24.53 -22.69
N ALA A 224 -3.51 25.57 -22.27
CA ALA A 224 -2.22 25.92 -22.88
C ALA A 224 -1.30 24.68 -22.95
N PRO A 225 -0.40 24.59 -23.95
CA PRO A 225 0.41 23.40 -24.16
C PRO A 225 1.13 22.95 -22.88
N SER A 226 1.82 23.84 -22.19
CA SER A 226 2.56 23.52 -20.96
C SER A 226 1.68 22.94 -19.85
N SER A 227 0.49 23.51 -19.64
CA SER A 227 -0.50 22.99 -18.69
C SER A 227 -1.05 21.64 -19.11
N PHE A 228 -1.29 21.43 -20.42
CA PHE A 228 -1.71 20.15 -20.97
C PHE A 228 -0.63 19.07 -20.76
N TYR A 229 0.64 19.36 -21.07
CA TYR A 229 1.75 18.44 -20.82
C TYR A 229 1.86 18.06 -19.34
N ARG A 230 1.72 19.03 -18.43
CA ARG A 230 1.71 18.77 -16.98
C ARG A 230 0.55 17.87 -16.57
N LEU A 231 -0.64 18.12 -17.11
CA LEU A 231 -1.84 17.33 -16.84
C LEU A 231 -1.72 15.90 -17.37
N VAL A 232 -1.20 15.70 -18.57
CA VAL A 232 -0.94 14.37 -19.12
C VAL A 232 0.11 13.63 -18.29
N ASN A 233 1.20 14.29 -17.90
CA ASN A 233 2.23 13.68 -17.05
C ASN A 233 1.73 13.30 -15.64
N SER A 234 0.68 13.95 -15.14
CA SER A 234 0.10 13.61 -13.85
C SER A 234 -1.00 12.55 -13.92
N LEU A 235 -1.67 12.42 -15.09
CA LEU A 235 -2.76 11.45 -15.32
C LEU A 235 -2.29 10.13 -15.96
N ALA A 236 -1.27 10.17 -16.81
CA ALA A 236 -0.78 9.00 -17.52
C ALA A 236 0.16 8.17 -16.63
N ASP A 237 0.08 6.84 -16.75
CA ASP A 237 1.12 5.97 -16.21
C ASP A 237 2.47 6.33 -16.88
N PRO A 238 3.57 6.48 -16.12
CA PRO A 238 4.90 6.74 -16.67
C PRO A 238 5.34 5.78 -17.78
N ALA A 239 4.82 4.54 -17.80
CA ALA A 239 5.06 3.53 -18.82
C ALA A 239 4.20 3.71 -20.10
N GLU A 240 3.05 4.37 -19.98
CA GLU A 240 2.09 4.64 -21.06
C GLU A 240 2.28 6.03 -21.70
N LEU A 241 3.24 6.83 -21.21
CA LEU A 241 3.51 8.18 -21.72
C LEU A 241 3.83 8.16 -23.23
N PRO A 242 3.09 8.94 -24.05
CA PRO A 242 3.33 9.03 -25.48
C PRO A 242 4.70 9.67 -25.79
N GLY A 243 5.45 9.13 -26.76
CA GLY A 243 6.72 9.70 -27.21
C GLY A 243 7.99 9.31 -26.44
N ARG A 244 7.89 8.49 -25.37
CA ARG A 244 9.08 7.79 -24.83
C ARG A 244 9.34 6.52 -25.65
N PRO A 245 10.60 6.21 -26.03
CA PRO A 245 10.93 4.91 -26.60
C PRO A 245 10.41 3.85 -25.62
N ALA A 246 9.74 2.83 -26.16
CA ALA A 246 9.36 1.68 -25.37
C ALA A 246 10.66 1.10 -24.78
N ARG A 247 10.99 1.47 -23.54
CA ARG A 247 11.60 0.50 -22.67
C ARG A 247 10.57 -0.61 -22.65
N THR A 248 10.87 -1.70 -23.33
CA THR A 248 10.40 -3.04 -23.00
C THR A 248 10.79 -3.27 -21.54
N ALA A 249 10.09 -2.57 -20.64
CA ALA A 249 10.15 -2.78 -19.24
C ALA A 249 9.20 -3.96 -19.04
N THR A 250 9.82 -5.11 -18.85
CA THR A 250 9.33 -6.19 -18.02
C THR A 250 8.61 -5.60 -16.80
N ALA A 251 7.32 -5.28 -16.93
CA ALA A 251 6.49 -5.12 -15.76
C ALA A 251 6.31 -6.54 -15.20
N PRO A 252 6.38 -6.74 -13.88
CA PRO A 252 5.98 -8.00 -13.32
C PRO A 252 4.47 -8.11 -13.58
N ALA A 253 4.09 -8.85 -14.62
CA ALA A 253 2.89 -9.67 -14.51
C ALA A 253 2.98 -10.34 -13.14
N HIS A 254 1.88 -10.44 -12.40
CA HIS A 254 1.84 -11.08 -11.09
C HIS A 254 2.43 -12.51 -11.22
N VAL A 255 3.76 -12.63 -11.07
CA VAL A 255 4.44 -13.91 -11.22
C VAL A 255 4.09 -14.62 -9.94
N PRO A 256 3.42 -15.78 -9.97
CA PRO A 256 3.33 -16.61 -8.78
C PRO A 256 4.76 -16.76 -8.26
N ALA A 257 4.99 -16.49 -6.98
CA ALA A 257 6.32 -16.65 -6.40
C ALA A 257 6.84 -18.02 -6.83
N ALA A 258 8.01 -18.05 -7.50
CA ALA A 258 8.56 -19.31 -7.98
C ALA A 258 8.68 -20.26 -6.79
N PRO A 259 8.21 -21.52 -6.90
CA PRO A 259 8.27 -22.47 -5.81
C PRO A 259 9.73 -22.62 -5.33
N LEU A 260 9.90 -22.72 -4.01
CA LEU A 260 11.22 -22.96 -3.41
C LEU A 260 11.68 -24.38 -3.76
N VAL A 261 12.73 -24.50 -4.57
CA VAL A 261 13.33 -25.79 -4.99
C VAL A 261 14.54 -26.07 -4.10
N LEU A 262 14.50 -27.15 -3.32
CA LEU A 262 15.52 -27.45 -2.30
C LEU A 262 16.33 -28.71 -2.61
N ARG A 263 15.84 -29.58 -3.50
CA ARG A 263 16.49 -30.86 -3.80
C ARG A 263 17.01 -30.90 -5.24
N PRO A 264 18.23 -31.43 -5.47
CA PRO A 264 18.69 -31.71 -6.82
C PRO A 264 17.68 -32.59 -7.57
N GLY A 265 17.31 -32.20 -8.79
CA GLY A 265 16.36 -32.89 -9.65
C GLY A 265 14.89 -32.59 -9.38
N GLU A 266 14.56 -31.78 -8.37
CA GLU A 266 13.18 -31.40 -8.05
C GLU A 266 12.55 -30.48 -9.11
N GLN A 267 13.35 -29.57 -9.68
CA GLN A 267 12.95 -28.75 -10.81
C GLN A 267 14.11 -28.56 -11.77
N VAL A 268 13.86 -28.81 -13.06
CA VAL A 268 14.79 -28.58 -14.15
C VAL A 268 14.21 -27.53 -15.10
N GLN A 269 14.98 -26.51 -15.40
CA GLN A 269 14.64 -25.51 -16.41
C GLN A 269 15.33 -25.84 -17.71
N ILE A 270 14.57 -25.78 -18.81
CA ILE A 270 15.09 -25.97 -20.16
C ILE A 270 14.93 -24.65 -20.89
N ASP A 271 16.05 -24.09 -21.32
CA ASP A 271 16.07 -22.89 -22.16
C ASP A 271 16.74 -23.20 -23.50
N THR A 272 16.26 -22.52 -24.55
CA THR A 272 16.86 -22.57 -25.88
C THR A 272 17.27 -21.16 -26.26
N THR A 273 18.58 -20.93 -26.33
CA THR A 273 19.16 -19.64 -26.70
C THR A 273 19.93 -19.76 -28.01
N ARG A 274 19.80 -18.74 -28.86
CA ARG A 274 20.63 -18.60 -30.06
C ARG A 274 22.00 -18.09 -29.69
N LEU A 275 23.03 -18.77 -30.15
CA LEU A 275 24.39 -18.27 -29.98
C LEU A 275 24.66 -17.19 -31.04
N ASP A 276 25.21 -16.06 -30.61
CA ASP A 276 25.59 -14.95 -31.49
C ASP A 276 26.98 -15.16 -32.11
N ILE A 277 27.27 -16.41 -32.50
CA ILE A 277 28.49 -16.83 -33.16
C ILE A 277 28.13 -17.49 -34.49
N MET A 278 28.97 -17.29 -35.50
CA MET A 278 28.87 -18.02 -36.76
C MET A 278 29.62 -19.35 -36.62
N ALA A 279 29.00 -20.45 -37.01
CA ALA A 279 29.62 -21.78 -37.03
C ALA A 279 29.46 -22.42 -38.41
N VAL A 280 30.42 -23.28 -38.77
CA VAL A 280 30.28 -24.18 -39.91
C VAL A 280 29.41 -25.35 -39.45
N LEU A 281 28.28 -25.56 -40.11
CA LEU A 281 27.32 -26.62 -39.81
C LEU A 281 27.76 -27.95 -40.44
N GLU A 282 27.10 -29.06 -40.06
CA GLU A 282 27.43 -30.40 -40.59
C GLU A 282 27.31 -30.51 -42.12
N ASP A 283 26.48 -29.67 -42.75
CA ASP A 283 26.32 -29.58 -44.21
C ASP A 283 27.36 -28.67 -44.89
N GLY A 284 28.33 -28.16 -44.13
CA GLY A 284 29.37 -27.24 -44.62
C GLY A 284 28.91 -25.79 -44.77
N SER A 285 27.64 -25.47 -44.50
CA SER A 285 27.14 -24.11 -44.57
C SER A 285 27.49 -23.28 -43.33
N LEU A 286 27.55 -21.96 -43.46
CA LEU A 286 27.71 -21.05 -42.32
C LEU A 286 26.35 -20.71 -41.72
N GLY A 287 26.19 -20.93 -40.42
CA GLY A 287 24.95 -20.63 -39.70
C GLY A 287 25.15 -20.34 -38.22
N ARG A 288 24.13 -19.72 -37.61
CA ARG A 288 24.08 -19.49 -36.16
C ARG A 288 23.42 -20.69 -35.46
N PRO A 289 24.11 -21.39 -34.55
CA PRO A 289 23.53 -22.54 -33.87
C PRO A 289 22.59 -22.14 -32.72
N GLU A 290 21.67 -23.04 -32.38
CA GLU A 290 20.77 -22.94 -31.23
C GLU A 290 21.26 -23.90 -30.13
N LEU A 291 21.55 -23.36 -28.95
CA LEU A 291 21.93 -24.13 -27.77
C LEU A 291 20.69 -24.34 -26.90
N THR A 292 20.35 -25.60 -26.65
CA THR A 292 19.34 -25.98 -25.65
C THR A 292 20.04 -26.58 -24.45
N ILE A 293 19.82 -26.03 -23.25
CA ILE A 293 20.43 -26.48 -22.00
C ILE A 293 19.36 -26.79 -20.98
N ALA A 294 19.53 -27.91 -20.27
CA ALA A 294 18.74 -28.29 -19.12
C ALA A 294 19.56 -28.03 -17.85
N VAL A 295 19.04 -27.16 -16.97
CA VAL A 295 19.72 -26.72 -15.74
C VAL A 295 18.88 -27.12 -14.54
N ASP A 296 19.49 -27.81 -13.59
CA ASP A 296 18.89 -28.09 -12.29
C ASP A 296 18.76 -26.80 -11.47
N VAL A 297 17.56 -26.46 -10.99
CA VAL A 297 17.31 -25.19 -10.31
C VAL A 297 17.95 -25.14 -8.92
N ALA A 298 17.98 -26.26 -8.19
CA ALA A 298 18.51 -26.32 -6.82
C ALA A 298 20.04 -26.16 -6.78
N THR A 299 20.75 -26.85 -7.67
CA THR A 299 22.23 -26.89 -7.70
C THR A 299 22.84 -25.94 -8.72
N ARG A 300 22.04 -25.43 -9.67
CA ARG A 300 22.49 -24.71 -10.86
C ARG A 300 23.42 -25.51 -11.79
N SER A 301 23.40 -26.84 -11.69
CA SER A 301 24.21 -27.71 -12.54
C SER A 301 23.58 -27.89 -13.93
N ILE A 302 24.42 -27.91 -14.97
CA ILE A 302 23.98 -28.28 -16.32
C ILE A 302 23.83 -29.81 -16.38
N LEU A 303 22.61 -30.28 -16.57
CA LEU A 303 22.31 -31.72 -16.68
C LEU A 303 22.50 -32.24 -18.11
N ALA A 304 22.18 -31.42 -19.09
CA ALA A 304 22.33 -31.74 -20.51
C ALA A 304 22.46 -30.46 -21.34
N ALA A 305 23.20 -30.55 -22.45
CA ALA A 305 23.31 -29.51 -23.45
C ALA A 305 23.22 -30.15 -24.84
N VAL A 306 22.42 -29.55 -25.72
CA VAL A 306 22.30 -29.97 -27.13
C VAL A 306 22.46 -28.74 -28.00
N LEU A 307 23.43 -28.80 -28.92
CA LEU A 307 23.65 -27.77 -29.94
C LEU A 307 23.03 -28.25 -31.26
N ARG A 308 22.20 -27.42 -31.90
CA ARG A 308 21.57 -27.75 -33.18
C ARG A 308 21.72 -26.63 -34.21
N PRO A 309 21.89 -26.97 -35.51
CA PRO A 309 21.70 -25.99 -36.58
C PRO A 309 20.25 -25.49 -36.58
N ARG A 310 20.06 -24.21 -36.91
CA ARG A 310 18.72 -23.62 -37.01
C ARG A 310 17.94 -24.28 -38.16
N SER A 311 16.95 -25.09 -37.83
CA SER A 311 15.98 -25.59 -38.82
C SER A 311 14.92 -24.53 -39.11
N THR A 312 14.85 -24.04 -40.34
CA THR A 312 13.67 -23.33 -40.84
C THR A 312 12.54 -24.34 -41.02
N LYS A 313 11.68 -24.45 -40.00
CA LYS A 313 10.34 -25.10 -39.94
C LYS A 313 10.00 -26.10 -41.08
N ALA A 314 9.93 -27.39 -40.71
CA ALA A 314 8.72 -28.24 -40.77
C ALA A 314 9.05 -29.71 -41.09
N VAL A 315 9.44 -30.51 -40.09
CA VAL A 315 9.01 -31.91 -39.92
C VAL A 315 8.97 -32.18 -38.42
N GLY A 316 7.79 -32.48 -37.89
CA GLY A 316 7.66 -33.02 -36.54
C GLY A 316 8.28 -34.41 -36.51
N VAL A 317 9.46 -34.54 -35.92
CA VAL A 317 10.02 -35.84 -35.53
C VAL A 317 9.83 -35.96 -34.03
N ALA A 318 8.77 -36.67 -33.64
CA ALA A 318 8.66 -37.20 -32.29
C ALA A 318 9.79 -38.21 -32.10
N ARG A 319 10.87 -37.80 -31.43
CA ARG A 319 11.87 -38.73 -30.91
C ARG A 319 11.42 -39.17 -29.52
N THR A 320 10.85 -40.37 -29.47
CA THR A 320 10.63 -41.14 -28.25
C THR A 320 11.93 -41.27 -27.47
N TRP A 321 11.93 -40.78 -26.23
CA TRP A 321 12.95 -41.14 -25.25
C TRP A 321 12.80 -42.62 -24.88
N PRO A 322 13.89 -43.40 -24.76
CA PRO A 322 13.79 -44.77 -24.26
C PRO A 322 13.50 -44.71 -22.77
N SER A 323 12.26 -45.02 -22.38
CA SER A 323 11.93 -45.33 -20.99
C SER A 323 12.66 -46.62 -20.61
N ARG A 324 13.73 -46.53 -19.82
CA ARG A 324 14.23 -47.68 -19.06
C ARG A 324 13.20 -48.01 -17.98
N ARG A 325 12.60 -49.20 -18.08
CA ARG A 325 11.85 -49.83 -17.00
C ARG A 325 12.80 -50.13 -15.85
N GLY A 326 12.37 -49.80 -14.63
CA GLY A 326 12.95 -50.36 -13.41
C GLY A 326 12.40 -49.69 -12.16
N GLY A 327 11.61 -50.43 -11.38
CA GLY A 327 11.34 -50.11 -9.98
C GLY A 327 9.92 -49.65 -9.66
N ARG A 328 9.04 -50.62 -9.37
CA ARG A 328 7.76 -50.39 -8.71
C ARG A 328 7.98 -49.74 -7.34
N SER A 329 7.21 -48.70 -7.01
CA SER A 329 6.71 -48.51 -5.65
C SER A 329 5.31 -47.92 -5.70
N ARG A 330 4.48 -48.42 -4.80
CA ARG A 330 3.02 -48.43 -4.80
C ARG A 330 2.50 -47.07 -4.34
N SER A 331 1.57 -46.46 -5.07
CA SER A 331 0.64 -45.50 -4.45
C SER A 331 -0.62 -46.25 -4.02
N CYS A 332 -0.65 -46.64 -2.75
CA CYS A 332 -1.89 -47.02 -2.07
C CYS A 332 -2.80 -45.80 -2.06
N ARG A 333 -3.94 -45.88 -2.76
CA ARG A 333 -5.03 -44.92 -2.63
C ARG A 333 -6.03 -45.56 -1.67
N THR A 334 -5.87 -45.32 -0.37
CA THR A 334 -6.88 -45.70 0.62
C THR A 334 -8.02 -44.68 0.55
N SER A 335 -9.11 -45.11 -0.08
CA SER A 335 -10.46 -44.61 0.19
C SER A 335 -10.86 -45.05 1.59
N SER A 336 -11.09 -44.12 2.53
CA SER A 336 -11.84 -44.43 3.75
C SER A 336 -13.30 -44.05 3.54
N THR A 337 -14.11 -45.06 3.25
CA THR A 337 -15.54 -45.07 3.56
C THR A 337 -15.71 -45.18 5.07
N ASN A 338 -16.42 -44.23 5.68
CA ASN A 338 -17.21 -44.50 6.89
C ASN A 338 -18.66 -44.21 6.52
N GLY A 339 -19.45 -45.27 6.39
CA GLY A 339 -20.89 -45.20 6.35
C GLY A 339 -21.46 -45.65 7.69
N SER A 340 -22.45 -44.92 8.19
CA SER A 340 -23.62 -45.42 8.92
C SER A 340 -24.66 -44.30 9.07
N PRO A 341 -25.96 -44.62 9.17
CA PRO A 341 -26.94 -44.20 8.16
C PRO A 341 -28.11 -43.37 8.74
N GLN A 342 -28.93 -42.74 7.88
CA GLN A 342 -30.41 -42.82 7.88
C GLN A 342 -31.08 -41.81 6.92
N GLY A 343 -32.08 -42.31 6.16
CA GLY A 343 -33.16 -41.57 5.49
C GLY A 343 -32.74 -40.74 4.26
N GLY A 344 -33.24 -40.91 3.04
CA GLY A 344 -34.49 -41.47 2.55
C GLY A 344 -34.98 -40.53 1.44
N ARG A 345 -35.50 -41.13 0.35
CA ARG A 345 -36.31 -40.54 -0.75
C ARG A 345 -35.62 -40.14 -2.07
N THR A 346 -35.81 -41.05 -3.05
CA THR A 346 -36.43 -40.88 -4.40
C THR A 346 -35.89 -39.86 -5.41
N GLY A 347 -35.59 -40.32 -6.63
CA GLY A 347 -35.73 -39.53 -7.86
C GLY A 347 -34.67 -39.81 -8.95
N PRO A 348 -35.02 -40.24 -10.17
CA PRO A 348 -34.09 -40.87 -11.11
C PRO A 348 -33.63 -39.98 -12.30
N THR A 349 -32.50 -40.41 -12.89
CA THR A 349 -32.11 -40.41 -14.32
C THR A 349 -32.32 -39.18 -15.21
N THR A 350 -31.24 -38.72 -15.86
CA THR A 350 -31.22 -38.57 -17.33
C THR A 350 -29.78 -38.58 -17.89
N ASP A 351 -29.56 -39.45 -18.88
CA ASP A 351 -28.45 -39.44 -19.83
C ASP A 351 -28.45 -38.18 -20.72
N CYS A 352 -27.28 -37.80 -21.25
CA CYS A 352 -27.04 -37.33 -22.63
C CYS A 352 -25.58 -36.87 -22.75
N ALA A 353 -24.74 -37.59 -23.50
CA ALA A 353 -24.44 -37.40 -24.93
C ALA A 353 -23.48 -36.23 -25.25
N THR A 354 -22.28 -36.62 -25.69
CA THR A 354 -21.20 -35.84 -26.31
C THR A 354 -21.56 -35.42 -27.74
N PRO A 355 -21.07 -34.26 -28.22
CA PRO A 355 -20.81 -34.07 -29.64
C PRO A 355 -19.35 -33.75 -29.97
N SER A 356 -18.97 -34.22 -31.15
CA SER A 356 -17.65 -34.25 -31.79
C SER A 356 -17.29 -32.95 -32.53
N CYS A 357 -15.98 -32.68 -32.61
CA CYS A 357 -15.36 -31.56 -33.34
C CYS A 357 -15.39 -31.74 -34.88
N PRO A 358 -15.46 -30.64 -35.67
CA PRO A 358 -15.22 -30.65 -37.11
C PRO A 358 -13.77 -30.27 -37.50
N SER A 359 -13.27 -30.91 -38.57
CA SER A 359 -11.96 -30.69 -39.19
C SER A 359 -11.90 -29.47 -40.15
N PRO A 360 -10.72 -28.86 -40.39
CA PRO A 360 -10.58 -27.66 -41.24
C PRO A 360 -10.34 -27.96 -42.73
N ARG A 361 -10.85 -27.09 -43.61
CA ARG A 361 -10.64 -27.08 -45.08
C ARG A 361 -9.47 -26.14 -45.48
N SER A 362 -8.66 -26.58 -46.44
CA SER A 362 -7.63 -25.78 -47.13
C SER A 362 -8.19 -25.01 -48.35
N PRO A 363 -7.54 -23.92 -48.81
CA PRO A 363 -8.07 -23.02 -49.83
C PRO A 363 -7.67 -23.42 -51.28
N ARG A 364 -8.54 -23.14 -52.25
CA ARG A 364 -8.25 -23.23 -53.70
C ARG A 364 -8.17 -21.83 -54.31
N THR A 365 -7.04 -21.54 -54.94
CA THR A 365 -6.79 -20.42 -55.85
C THR A 365 -7.39 -20.72 -57.23
N ARG A 366 -8.03 -19.72 -57.87
CA ARG A 366 -8.27 -19.67 -59.32
C ARG A 366 -8.04 -18.24 -59.82
N CYS A 367 -7.14 -18.11 -60.80
CA CYS A 367 -6.99 -16.95 -61.66
C CYS A 367 -8.13 -16.92 -62.70
N GLY A 368 -8.59 -15.72 -63.07
CA GLY A 368 -9.44 -15.46 -64.23
C GLY A 368 -8.77 -14.42 -65.15
N PRO A 369 -9.09 -14.39 -66.46
CA PRO A 369 -8.30 -13.65 -67.45
C PRO A 369 -8.85 -12.23 -67.69
N ARG A 370 -7.95 -11.34 -68.10
CA ARG A 370 -8.15 -10.35 -69.17
C ARG A 370 -6.84 -10.19 -69.93
#